data_AF-A0A7Y1T0X4-F1
#
_entry.id   AF-A0A7Y1T0X4-F1
#
_cell.length_a   1.000
_cell.length_b   1.000
_cell.length_c   1.000
_cell.angle_alpha   90.00
_cell.angle_beta   90.00
_cell.angle_gamma   90.00
#
_symmetry.space_group_name_H-M   'P 1'
#
loop_
_entity.id
_entity.type
_entity.pdbx_description
1 polymer ?
#
loop_
_entity_poly.entity_id
_entity_poly.type
_entity_poly.pdbx_seq_one_letter_code
_entity_poly.pdbx_strand_id
1 'polypeptide(L)'
;MIVTKKEKEIAMVEVVQPSVNDEVPFVWENANIYFLLTDRFKNGDTSNDVNFNRTKKPGKLRGFEGGDIKGIMQKIKEGYFTKLGVNAIWFTPIFEQIHGST
;
A
#
# COMPACT_ATOMS: atom_id res chain seq x y z
N MET A 1 -67.51 -12.39 -20.82
CA MET A 1 -66.18 -11.80 -20.62
C MET A 1 -66.15 -11.22 -19.21
N ILE A 2 -65.66 -11.97 -18.22
CA ILE A 2 -65.27 -11.45 -16.91
C ILE A 2 -64.00 -12.21 -16.53
N VAL A 3 -62.92 -11.45 -16.36
CA VAL A 3 -61.54 -11.90 -16.25
C VAL A 3 -61.27 -12.32 -14.80
N THR A 4 -60.85 -13.56 -14.57
CA THR A 4 -60.35 -14.03 -13.28
C THR A 4 -58.91 -13.55 -13.08
N LYS A 5 -58.68 -12.77 -12.02
CA LYS A 5 -57.35 -12.33 -11.57
C LYS A 5 -56.55 -13.55 -11.10
N LYS A 6 -55.49 -13.91 -11.83
CA LYS A 6 -54.47 -14.84 -11.35
C LYS A 6 -53.57 -14.08 -10.38
N GLU A 7 -53.62 -14.42 -9.11
CA GLU A 7 -52.63 -13.96 -8.14
C GLU A 7 -51.26 -14.47 -8.57
N LYS A 8 -50.31 -13.55 -8.65
CA LYS A 8 -48.94 -13.80 -9.10
C LYS A 8 -48.23 -14.49 -7.94
N GLU A 9 -47.99 -15.79 -8.08
CA GLU A 9 -47.14 -16.55 -7.17
C GLU A 9 -45.74 -15.96 -7.23
N ILE A 10 -45.34 -15.27 -6.16
CA ILE A 10 -44.04 -14.62 -6.03
C ILE A 10 -43.07 -15.76 -5.74
N ALA A 11 -42.47 -16.32 -6.79
CA ALA A 11 -41.38 -17.26 -6.63
C ALA A 11 -40.29 -16.56 -5.82
N MET A 12 -40.05 -17.08 -4.62
CA MET A 12 -38.93 -16.71 -3.77
C MET A 12 -37.66 -17.08 -4.54
N VAL A 13 -37.12 -16.14 -5.31
CA VAL A 13 -35.79 -16.30 -5.89
C VAL A 13 -34.86 -16.28 -4.70
N GLU A 14 -34.38 -17.46 -4.31
CA GLU A 14 -33.31 -17.62 -3.34
C GLU A 14 -32.15 -16.74 -3.83
N VAL A 15 -31.93 -15.64 -3.13
CA VAL A 15 -30.76 -14.78 -3.37
C VAL A 15 -29.58 -15.61 -2.90
N VAL A 16 -29.04 -16.43 -3.81
CA VAL A 16 -27.79 -17.15 -3.61
C VAL A 16 -26.74 -16.07 -3.45
N GLN A 17 -26.42 -15.73 -2.20
CA GLN A 17 -25.29 -14.88 -1.90
C GLN A 17 -24.07 -15.63 -2.42
N PRO A 18 -23.27 -15.04 -3.33
CA PRO A 18 -22.06 -15.68 -3.79
C PRO A 18 -21.21 -16.00 -2.56
N SER A 19 -20.85 -17.28 -2.43
CA SER A 19 -19.95 -17.74 -1.38
C SER A 19 -18.67 -16.93 -1.45
N VAL A 20 -18.39 -16.18 -0.39
CA VAL A 20 -17.24 -15.29 -0.21
C VAL A 20 -15.97 -16.13 -0.05
N ASN A 21 -15.56 -16.88 -1.07
CA ASN A 21 -14.31 -17.63 -0.99
C ASN A 21 -13.60 -17.91 -2.31
N ASP A 22 -13.89 -17.14 -3.35
CA ASP A 22 -12.92 -16.96 -4.44
C ASP A 22 -12.25 -15.60 -4.20
N GLU A 23 -11.04 -15.61 -3.62
CA GLU A 23 -10.23 -14.40 -3.55
C GLU A 23 -10.01 -13.91 -4.98
N VAL A 24 -10.66 -12.80 -5.33
CA VAL A 24 -10.51 -12.18 -6.64
C VAL A 24 -9.00 -12.01 -6.88
N PRO A 25 -8.44 -12.60 -7.94
CA PRO A 25 -7.00 -12.59 -8.15
C PRO A 25 -6.51 -11.14 -8.27
N PHE A 26 -5.32 -10.86 -7.73
CA PHE A 26 -4.72 -9.55 -7.91
C PHE A 26 -4.35 -9.33 -9.38
N VAL A 27 -4.85 -8.23 -9.96
CA VAL A 27 -4.64 -7.87 -11.38
C VAL A 27 -3.92 -6.53 -11.43
N TRP A 28 -2.74 -6.48 -12.08
CA TRP A 28 -1.87 -5.29 -12.09
C TRP A 28 -2.50 -4.10 -12.81
N GLU A 29 -3.34 -4.36 -13.81
CA GLU A 29 -4.09 -3.39 -14.59
C GLU A 29 -5.05 -2.55 -13.71
N ASN A 30 -5.46 -3.09 -12.56
CA ASN A 30 -6.33 -2.44 -11.58
C ASN A 30 -5.56 -2.01 -10.30
N ALA A 31 -4.23 -1.99 -10.34
CA ALA A 31 -3.43 -1.63 -9.18
C ALA A 31 -3.44 -0.10 -8.93
N ASN A 32 -3.81 0.29 -7.72
CA ASN A 32 -3.59 1.63 -7.18
C ASN A 32 -2.21 1.67 -6.55
N ILE A 33 -1.26 2.26 -7.27
CA ILE A 33 0.15 2.29 -6.88
C ILE A 33 0.45 3.55 -6.07
N TYR A 34 1.09 3.38 -4.91
CA TYR A 34 1.64 4.48 -4.11
C TYR A 34 3.16 4.55 -4.30
N PHE A 35 3.63 5.62 -4.92
CA PHE A 35 5.07 5.90 -5.03
C PHE A 35 5.62 6.49 -3.73
N LEU A 36 6.66 5.86 -3.17
CA LEU A 36 7.18 6.14 -1.84
C LEU A 36 8.69 6.37 -1.88
N LEU A 37 9.12 7.52 -1.37
CA LEU A 37 10.53 7.79 -1.12
C LEU A 37 10.89 7.25 0.27
N THR A 38 11.64 6.14 0.34
CA THR A 38 11.87 5.42 1.62
C THR A 38 12.46 6.35 2.67
N ASP A 39 13.54 7.07 2.34
CA ASP A 39 14.23 8.03 3.21
C ASP A 39 13.31 9.18 3.72
N ARG A 40 12.24 9.50 2.99
CA ARG A 40 11.36 10.66 3.28
C ARG A 40 10.00 10.26 3.83
N PHE A 41 9.77 8.98 4.09
CA PHE A 41 8.46 8.50 4.48
C PHE A 41 8.27 8.44 6.00
N LYS A 42 8.99 7.54 6.68
CA LYS A 42 8.91 7.36 8.13
C LYS A 42 10.18 6.69 8.62
N ASN A 43 10.86 7.30 9.60
CA ASN A 43 11.93 6.66 10.36
C ASN A 43 11.28 5.77 11.43
N GLY A 44 11.40 4.45 11.25
CA GLY A 44 10.82 3.44 12.14
C GLY A 44 11.83 2.87 13.13
N ASP A 45 13.12 3.08 12.90
CA ASP A 45 14.23 2.56 13.68
C ASP A 45 15.49 3.43 13.56
N THR A 46 15.66 4.32 14.54
CA THR A 46 16.79 5.24 14.59
C THR A 46 18.15 4.56 14.82
N SER A 47 18.19 3.26 15.16
CA SER A 47 19.46 2.56 15.36
C SER A 47 20.22 2.32 14.05
N ASN A 48 19.54 2.41 12.91
CA ASN A 48 20.13 2.24 11.58
C ASN A 48 20.48 3.57 10.88
N ASP A 49 20.34 4.71 11.57
CA ASP A 49 20.69 6.05 11.09
C ASP A 49 22.22 6.28 11.09
N VAL A 50 22.93 5.41 10.35
CA VAL A 50 24.39 5.42 10.28
C VAL A 50 24.87 6.34 9.17
N ASN A 51 25.86 7.18 9.48
CA ASN A 51 26.38 8.16 8.54
C ASN A 51 27.60 7.71 7.72
N PHE A 52 27.98 6.42 7.72
CA PHE A 52 29.08 5.84 6.92
C PHE A 52 30.34 6.73 6.77
N ASN A 53 30.79 7.37 7.85
CA ASN A 53 31.92 8.32 7.88
C ASN A 53 31.78 9.54 6.95
N ARG A 54 30.56 9.91 6.56
CA ARG A 54 30.26 11.15 5.85
C ARG A 54 30.41 12.33 6.79
N THR A 55 31.53 13.04 6.68
CA THR A 55 31.83 14.22 7.49
C THR A 55 31.45 15.54 6.81
N LYS A 56 31.27 15.54 5.48
CA LYS A 56 30.88 16.73 4.72
C LYS A 56 29.41 17.06 4.98
N LYS A 57 29.13 18.33 5.28
CA LYS A 57 27.75 18.82 5.41
C LYS A 57 27.00 18.61 4.09
N PRO A 58 25.85 17.90 4.08
CA PRO A 58 25.08 17.72 2.86
C PRO A 58 24.49 19.05 2.39
N GLY A 59 24.27 19.17 1.08
CA GLY A 59 23.49 20.27 0.52
C GLY A 59 22.05 20.26 1.05
N LYS A 60 21.34 21.38 0.91
CA LYS A 60 19.93 21.50 1.30
C LYS A 60 19.10 20.36 0.67
N LEU A 61 18.41 19.57 1.50
CA LEU A 61 17.59 18.41 1.10
C LEU A 61 18.36 17.27 0.39
N ARG A 62 19.70 17.23 0.51
CA ARG A 62 20.55 16.15 -0.03
C ARG A 62 21.15 15.25 1.05
N GLY A 63 20.70 15.40 2.29
CA GLY A 63 21.00 14.49 3.40
C GLY A 63 20.00 13.35 3.45
N PHE A 64 20.34 12.34 4.27
CA PHE A 64 19.42 11.30 4.70
C PHE A 64 18.57 11.84 5.85
N GLU A 65 17.27 11.62 5.77
CA GLU A 65 16.29 12.00 6.80
C GLU A 65 15.89 10.79 7.67
N GLY A 66 16.40 9.59 7.35
CA GLY A 66 16.31 8.39 8.19
C GLY A 66 15.07 7.53 7.93
N GLY A 67 14.31 7.81 6.87
CA GLY A 67 13.18 6.94 6.51
C GLY A 67 13.63 5.53 6.12
N ASP A 68 12.92 4.52 6.61
CA ASP A 68 13.35 3.12 6.54
C ASP A 68 12.20 2.14 6.26
N ILE A 69 12.55 0.87 6.00
CA ILE A 69 11.59 -0.21 5.71
C ILE A 69 10.73 -0.54 6.95
N LYS A 70 11.27 -0.40 8.17
CA LYS A 70 10.50 -0.63 9.39
C LYS A 70 9.38 0.39 9.54
N GLY A 71 9.60 1.64 9.18
CA GLY A 71 8.60 2.71 9.15
C GLY A 71 7.50 2.44 8.12
N ILE A 72 7.87 1.94 6.94
CA ILE A 72 6.90 1.47 5.93
C ILE A 72 6.03 0.34 6.50
N MET A 73 6.64 -0.68 7.09
CA MET A 73 5.94 -1.82 7.69
C MET A 73 5.00 -1.38 8.82
N GLN A 74 5.41 -0.43 9.66
CA GLN A 74 4.55 0.13 10.71
C GLN A 74 3.31 0.77 10.09
N LYS A 75 3.44 1.56 9.02
CA LYS A 75 2.30 2.21 8.34
C LYS A 75 1.37 1.22 7.64
N ILE A 76 1.92 0.12 7.11
CA ILE A 76 1.11 -1.00 6.62
C ILE A 76 0.27 -1.60 7.75
N LYS A 77 0.89 -1.91 8.91
CA LYS A 77 0.20 -2.48 10.08
C LYS A 77 -0.82 -1.52 10.71
N GLU A 78 -0.56 -0.21 10.67
CA GLU A 78 -1.50 0.85 11.10
C GLU A 78 -2.71 1.02 10.14
N GLY A 79 -2.68 0.34 8.98
CA GLY A 79 -3.74 0.40 7.96
C GLY A 79 -3.74 1.70 7.14
N TYR A 80 -2.63 2.44 7.12
CA TYR A 80 -2.52 3.72 6.39
C TYR A 80 -2.83 3.54 4.89
N PHE A 81 -2.18 2.58 4.25
CA PHE A 81 -2.35 2.30 2.81
C PHE A 81 -3.73 1.69 2.49
N THR A 82 -4.24 0.83 3.38
CA THR A 82 -5.57 0.23 3.23
C THR A 82 -6.67 1.29 3.28
N LYS A 83 -6.60 2.24 4.23
CA LYS A 83 -7.54 3.36 4.33
C LYS A 83 -7.47 4.29 3.11
N LEU A 84 -6.29 4.40 2.50
CA LEU A 84 -6.08 5.17 1.27
C LEU A 84 -6.60 4.44 0.02
N GLY A 85 -6.87 3.14 0.08
CA GLY A 85 -7.28 2.32 -1.08
C GLY A 85 -6.13 1.92 -1.99
N VAL A 86 -4.89 1.94 -1.47
CA VAL A 86 -3.67 1.52 -2.18
C VAL A 86 -3.50 0.01 -2.03
N ASN A 87 -3.17 -0.66 -3.12
CA ASN A 87 -2.93 -2.11 -3.15
C ASN A 87 -1.52 -2.50 -3.64
N ALA A 88 -0.73 -1.54 -4.14
CA ALA A 88 0.66 -1.73 -4.51
C ALA A 88 1.53 -0.56 -4.04
N ILE A 89 2.73 -0.85 -3.53
CA ILE A 89 3.70 0.18 -3.11
C ILE A 89 4.91 0.08 -4.04
N TRP A 90 5.24 1.19 -4.69
CA TRP A 90 6.48 1.35 -5.43
C TRP A 90 7.40 2.26 -4.62
N PHE A 91 8.58 1.79 -4.24
CA PHE A 91 9.50 2.56 -3.41
C PHE A 91 10.92 2.61 -3.98
N THR A 92 11.76 3.46 -3.39
CA THR A 92 13.15 3.66 -3.82
C THR A 92 13.98 2.37 -3.72
N PRO A 93 15.03 2.20 -4.54
CA PRO A 93 15.87 0.98 -4.55
C PRO A 93 16.48 0.64 -3.18
N ILE A 94 16.65 -0.65 -2.91
CA ILE A 94 17.12 -1.20 -1.62
C ILE A 94 18.60 -1.63 -1.61
N PHE A 95 19.34 -1.35 -2.68
CA PHE A 95 20.75 -1.73 -2.80
C PHE A 95 21.64 -0.75 -2.05
N GLU A 96 22.77 -1.25 -1.54
CA GLU A 96 23.80 -0.41 -0.92
C GLU A 96 24.22 0.73 -1.87
N GLN A 97 24.25 1.95 -1.33
CA GLN A 97 24.56 3.17 -2.08
C GLN A 97 26.00 3.60 -1.79
N ILE A 98 26.58 4.39 -2.69
CA ILE A 98 27.93 4.95 -2.50
C ILE A 98 28.04 5.74 -1.19
N HIS A 99 29.16 5.55 -0.49
CA HIS A 99 29.40 6.19 0.81
C HIS A 99 29.97 7.61 0.71
N GLY A 100 30.39 8.04 -0.47
CA GLY A 100 30.88 9.40 -0.73
C GLY A 100 31.51 9.52 -2.12
N SER A 101 31.96 10.72 -2.47
CA SER A 101 32.92 10.93 -3.56
C SER A 101 34.34 10.85 -3.00
N THR A 102 35.23 10.17 -3.74
CA THR A 102 36.68 10.26 -3.57
C THR A 102 37.17 11.65 -3.94
#